data_AF-A0A2E7Q4R8-F1
#
_entry.id   AF-A0A2E7Q4R8-F1
#
_cell.length_a   1.000
_cell.length_b   1.000
_cell.length_c   1.000
_cell.angle_alpha   90.00
_cell.angle_beta   90.00
_cell.angle_gamma   90.00
#
_symmetry.space_group_name_H-M   'P 1'
#
loop_
_entity.id
_entity.type
_entity.pdbx_description
1 polymer ?
#
loop_
_entity_poly.entity_id
_entity_poly.type
_entity_poly.pdbx_seq_one_letter_code
_entity_poly.pdbx_strand_id
1 'polypeptide(L)'
;MTITVGQDSSGARKTLQSGGSSVAYYSIPAAEEAGLGDFSKLPAALKVVLENMLRFEDGKTVTVDDIKAFAEWAQKGGKNPREIAYRPARVLMQDFTGVPAVVDLAAMRDGIVALGGDAQKINPLNPVDLVIDHSVMIDEFGNPRAFQMNVDREYERNIERYTFLKWGQKAFNNFRVVPPGTGICHQVNLEYLSQTVWTDKDQNGEEVAYPDTLVGTDSHTTMVNGAAVLGWGVGGIEAEAAMLGQPISMLIPEVVGFELTGKMMEGTTGTDLVLKVVEMLREKGVVGKFVEFYGAGLDHLPLADRATIANMAPEYGATCGFFPIDDETLRYLTNTGRDKDRV
;
A
#
# COMPACT_ATOMS: atom_id res chain seq x y z
N MET A 1 -5.25 -15.38 -5.96
CA MET A 1 -4.07 -16.02 -5.34
C MET A 1 -4.53 -16.71 -4.07
N THR A 2 -3.70 -17.55 -3.45
CA THR A 2 -4.03 -18.08 -2.13
C THR A 2 -3.38 -17.22 -1.07
N ILE A 3 -4.16 -16.48 -0.30
CA ILE A 3 -3.65 -15.79 0.87
C ILE A 3 -3.49 -16.82 2.00
N THR A 4 -2.33 -16.83 2.66
CA THR A 4 -2.14 -17.68 3.85
C THR A 4 -2.46 -16.88 5.10
N VAL A 5 -3.59 -17.17 5.74
CA VAL A 5 -3.99 -16.51 6.99
C VAL A 5 -3.54 -17.29 8.22
N GLY A 6 -3.56 -16.63 9.38
CA GLY A 6 -3.18 -17.18 10.68
C GLY A 6 -4.18 -18.17 11.28
N GLN A 7 -4.01 -18.49 12.56
CA GLN A 7 -4.79 -19.50 13.28
C GLN A 7 -6.08 -18.96 13.92
N ASP A 8 -6.25 -17.63 14.00
CA ASP A 8 -7.42 -16.96 14.60
C ASP A 8 -7.77 -17.48 16.02
N SER A 9 -6.79 -17.53 16.92
CA SER A 9 -7.00 -18.08 18.29
C SER A 9 -8.05 -17.31 19.12
N SER A 10 -8.39 -16.09 18.72
CA SER A 10 -9.37 -15.22 19.38
C SER A 10 -10.78 -15.26 18.79
N GLY A 11 -11.00 -15.97 17.66
CA GLY A 11 -12.30 -16.04 16.99
C GLY A 11 -12.75 -14.70 16.38
N ALA A 12 -11.79 -13.89 15.92
CA ALA A 12 -12.01 -12.61 15.28
C ALA A 12 -12.48 -12.76 13.82
N ARG A 13 -12.24 -13.92 13.18
CA ARG A 13 -12.77 -14.20 11.84
C ARG A 13 -14.29 -14.26 11.87
N LYS A 14 -14.93 -13.45 11.04
CA LYS A 14 -16.38 -13.41 10.83
C LYS A 14 -16.69 -13.55 9.35
N THR A 15 -17.96 -13.79 9.04
CA THR A 15 -18.46 -13.92 7.68
C THR A 15 -19.43 -12.80 7.39
N LEU A 16 -19.22 -12.11 6.27
CA LEU A 16 -20.11 -11.11 5.70
C LEU A 16 -20.83 -11.73 4.50
N GLN A 17 -22.15 -11.52 4.42
CA GLN A 17 -22.94 -11.84 3.24
C GLN A 17 -23.15 -10.57 2.42
N SER A 18 -22.69 -10.55 1.17
CA SER A 18 -22.85 -9.41 0.26
C SER A 18 -23.14 -9.91 -1.16
N GLY A 19 -24.19 -9.38 -1.79
CA GLY A 19 -24.50 -9.66 -3.21
C GLY A 19 -24.73 -11.14 -3.56
N GLY A 20 -25.09 -12.00 -2.59
CA GLY A 20 -25.22 -13.46 -2.79
C GLY A 20 -23.93 -14.25 -2.59
N SER A 21 -22.83 -13.57 -2.29
CA SER A 21 -21.53 -14.15 -1.96
C SER A 21 -21.26 -14.07 -0.45
N SER A 22 -20.46 -15.03 0.03
CA SER A 22 -20.04 -15.13 1.42
C SER A 22 -18.55 -14.87 1.49
N VAL A 23 -18.14 -13.83 2.22
CA VAL A 23 -16.74 -13.44 2.37
C VAL A 23 -16.35 -13.40 3.84
N ALA A 24 -15.23 -14.01 4.19
CA ALA A 24 -14.67 -13.94 5.54
C ALA A 24 -13.87 -12.65 5.71
N TYR A 25 -13.79 -12.13 6.93
CA TYR A 25 -12.96 -10.98 7.29
C TYR A 25 -12.60 -11.03 8.77
N TYR A 26 -11.57 -10.29 9.18
CA TYR A 26 -11.13 -10.24 10.57
C TYR A 26 -11.72 -9.01 11.26
N SER A 27 -12.67 -9.26 12.17
CA SER A 27 -13.49 -8.24 12.81
C SER A 27 -12.81 -7.67 14.06
N ILE A 28 -12.55 -6.37 14.05
CA ILE A 28 -12.07 -5.64 15.23
C ILE A 28 -13.08 -5.71 16.39
N PRO A 29 -14.40 -5.47 16.18
CA PRO A 29 -15.39 -5.67 17.25
C PRO A 29 -15.38 -7.08 17.86
N ALA A 30 -15.23 -8.12 17.05
CA ALA A 30 -15.14 -9.49 17.56
C ALA A 30 -13.88 -9.71 18.42
N ALA A 31 -12.77 -9.08 18.04
CA ALA A 31 -11.55 -9.09 18.85
C ALA A 31 -11.74 -8.36 20.20
N GLU A 32 -12.51 -7.26 20.24
CA GLU A 32 -12.89 -6.58 21.49
C GLU A 32 -13.77 -7.48 22.36
N GLU A 33 -14.78 -8.13 21.78
CA GLU A 33 -15.66 -9.10 22.47
C GLU A 33 -14.87 -10.30 23.04
N ALA A 34 -13.82 -10.73 22.35
CA ALA A 34 -12.90 -11.76 22.81
C ALA A 34 -11.94 -11.31 23.93
N GLY A 35 -12.01 -10.04 24.35
CA GLY A 35 -11.21 -9.49 25.44
C GLY A 35 -9.77 -9.14 25.06
N LEU A 36 -9.50 -8.86 23.77
CA LEU A 36 -8.18 -8.43 23.30
C LEU A 36 -7.89 -6.95 23.59
N GLY A 37 -8.89 -6.17 24.01
CA GLY A 37 -8.71 -4.79 24.44
C GLY A 37 -9.82 -3.87 23.93
N ASP A 38 -9.69 -2.58 24.23
CA ASP A 38 -10.54 -1.50 23.69
C ASP A 38 -9.79 -0.82 22.54
N PHE A 39 -10.32 -0.95 21.33
CA PHE A 39 -9.78 -0.41 20.09
C PHE A 39 -10.62 0.76 19.55
N SER A 40 -11.66 1.19 20.28
CA SER A 40 -12.58 2.25 19.86
C SER A 40 -11.89 3.58 19.56
N LYS A 41 -10.80 3.88 20.28
CA LYS A 41 -10.00 5.10 20.14
C LYS A 41 -8.84 5.01 19.14
N LEU A 42 -8.70 3.89 18.43
CA LEU A 42 -7.67 3.78 17.41
C LEU A 42 -8.01 4.65 16.19
N PRO A 43 -7.03 5.41 15.66
CA PRO A 43 -7.11 6.01 14.34
C PRO A 43 -7.38 4.96 13.25
N ALA A 44 -8.02 5.36 12.15
CA ALA A 44 -8.37 4.47 11.06
C ALA A 44 -7.14 3.75 10.47
N ALA A 45 -6.02 4.45 10.32
CA ALA A 45 -4.77 3.87 9.83
C ALA A 45 -4.27 2.73 10.74
N LEU A 46 -4.40 2.86 12.06
CA LEU A 46 -4.03 1.79 13.00
C LEU A 46 -5.04 0.64 13.02
N LYS A 47 -6.31 0.89 12.69
CA LYS A 47 -7.29 -0.19 12.50
C LYS A 47 -6.92 -1.07 11.30
N VAL A 48 -6.36 -0.50 10.23
CA VAL A 48 -5.82 -1.26 9.09
C VAL A 48 -4.64 -2.15 9.52
N VAL A 49 -3.71 -1.62 10.32
CA VAL A 49 -2.59 -2.42 10.85
C VAL A 49 -3.08 -3.48 11.85
N LEU A 50 -4.07 -3.16 12.69
CA LEU A 50 -4.66 -4.11 13.63
C LEU A 50 -5.36 -5.28 12.90
N GLU A 51 -6.11 -5.01 11.83
CA GLU A 51 -6.68 -6.05 10.98
C GLU A 51 -5.59 -7.00 10.46
N ASN A 52 -4.46 -6.43 10.03
CA ASN A 52 -3.31 -7.22 9.56
C ASN A 52 -2.80 -8.16 10.65
N MET A 53 -2.68 -7.67 11.89
CA MET A 53 -2.25 -8.48 13.03
C MET A 53 -3.25 -9.59 13.34
N LEU A 54 -4.55 -9.28 13.35
CA LEU A 54 -5.61 -10.27 13.57
C LEU A 54 -5.58 -11.36 12.49
N ARG A 55 -5.41 -10.98 11.22
CA ARG A 55 -5.39 -11.89 10.09
C ARG A 55 -4.17 -12.80 10.05
N PHE A 56 -3.03 -12.34 10.56
CA PHE A 56 -1.77 -13.09 10.51
C PHE A 56 -1.31 -13.65 11.87
N GLU A 57 -2.16 -13.64 12.89
CA GLU A 57 -1.85 -14.23 14.20
C GLU A 57 -1.48 -15.72 14.06
N ASP A 58 -0.24 -16.07 14.39
CA ASP A 58 0.33 -17.41 14.21
C ASP A 58 1.10 -17.92 15.44
N GLY A 59 1.15 -17.11 16.51
CA GLY A 59 1.90 -17.38 17.74
C GLY A 59 3.42 -17.36 17.60
N LYS A 60 3.96 -16.98 16.43
CA LYS A 60 5.40 -16.96 16.15
C LYS A 60 5.87 -15.58 15.68
N THR A 61 5.30 -15.09 14.60
CA THR A 61 5.61 -13.78 14.02
C THR A 61 4.61 -12.73 14.50
N VAL A 62 3.35 -13.11 14.67
CA VAL A 62 2.32 -12.26 15.25
C VAL A 62 1.66 -13.03 16.39
N THR A 63 1.75 -12.45 17.58
CA THR A 63 1.20 -13.02 18.81
C THR A 63 -0.03 -12.26 19.28
N VAL A 64 -0.82 -12.89 20.16
CA VAL A 64 -1.94 -12.22 20.83
C VAL A 64 -1.49 -10.98 21.61
N ASP A 65 -0.27 -10.97 22.13
CA ASP A 65 0.27 -9.80 22.84
C ASP A 65 0.56 -8.63 21.89
N ASP A 66 0.93 -8.90 20.63
CA ASP A 66 1.11 -7.85 19.62
C ASP A 66 -0.23 -7.17 19.29
N ILE A 67 -1.31 -7.94 19.26
CA ILE A 67 -2.67 -7.43 19.06
C ILE A 67 -3.11 -6.58 20.26
N LYS A 68 -2.93 -7.09 21.48
CA LYS A 68 -3.26 -6.35 22.72
C LYS A 68 -2.48 -5.04 22.87
N ALA A 69 -1.27 -4.98 22.32
CA ALA A 69 -0.43 -3.79 22.37
C ALA A 69 -1.06 -2.56 21.70
N PHE A 70 -2.03 -2.72 20.79
CA PHE A 70 -2.79 -1.61 20.21
C PHE A 70 -3.74 -0.97 21.22
N ALA A 71 -4.39 -1.77 22.08
CA ALA A 71 -5.22 -1.23 23.17
C ALA A 71 -4.34 -0.52 24.20
N GLU A 72 -3.16 -1.08 24.52
CA GLU A 72 -2.19 -0.40 25.37
C GLU A 72 -1.68 0.92 24.77
N TRP A 73 -1.44 0.95 23.46
CA TRP A 73 -1.06 2.16 22.73
C TRP A 73 -2.10 3.27 22.92
N ALA A 74 -3.39 2.93 22.83
CA ALA A 74 -4.47 3.88 23.05
C ALA A 74 -4.51 4.37 24.51
N GLN A 75 -4.35 3.47 25.48
CA GLN A 75 -4.32 3.80 26.92
C GLN A 75 -3.13 4.69 27.30
N LYS A 76 -1.98 4.51 26.63
CA LYS A 76 -0.75 5.29 26.85
C LYS A 76 -0.73 6.60 26.06
N GLY A 77 -1.87 7.03 25.48
CA GLY A 77 -1.98 8.29 24.77
C GLY A 77 -1.22 8.31 23.44
N GLY A 78 -1.21 7.18 22.73
CA GLY A 78 -0.60 7.04 21.42
C GLY A 78 0.89 6.69 21.44
N LYS A 79 1.40 6.19 22.57
CA LYS A 79 2.83 5.87 22.77
C LYS A 79 3.00 4.42 23.19
N ASN A 80 3.64 3.61 22.35
CA ASN A 80 4.04 2.25 22.72
C ASN A 80 5.21 1.80 21.85
N PRO A 81 6.42 1.54 22.40
CA PRO A 81 7.55 1.07 21.61
C PRO A 81 7.44 -0.42 21.26
N ARG A 82 6.23 -0.97 21.16
CA ARG A 82 6.02 -2.36 20.74
C ARG A 82 6.38 -2.48 19.26
N GLU A 83 7.30 -3.38 18.98
CA GLU A 83 7.62 -3.80 17.62
C GLU A 83 6.64 -4.88 17.16
N ILE A 84 6.18 -4.79 15.92
CA ILE A 84 5.21 -5.68 15.29
C ILE A 84 5.72 -6.14 13.92
N ALA A 85 5.24 -7.31 13.49
CA ALA A 85 5.58 -7.94 12.22
C ALA A 85 4.48 -7.70 11.18
N TYR A 86 4.55 -6.58 10.47
CA TYR A 86 3.54 -6.15 9.50
C TYR A 86 3.71 -6.80 8.12
N ARG A 87 2.62 -7.29 7.52
CA ARG A 87 2.65 -7.91 6.19
C ARG A 87 1.83 -7.10 5.17
N PRO A 88 2.46 -6.38 4.23
CA PRO A 88 1.69 -5.65 3.22
C PRO A 88 0.90 -6.61 2.33
N ALA A 89 -0.25 -6.18 1.81
CA ALA A 89 -1.02 -6.99 0.87
C ALA A 89 -0.26 -7.21 -0.44
N ARG A 90 0.46 -6.18 -0.92
CA ARG A 90 1.21 -6.20 -2.20
C ARG A 90 2.44 -5.31 -2.17
N VAL A 91 3.27 -5.40 -3.21
CA VAL A 91 4.46 -4.57 -3.41
C VAL A 91 4.36 -3.80 -4.72
N LEU A 92 4.74 -2.52 -4.70
CA LEU A 92 4.84 -1.67 -5.89
C LEU A 92 6.31 -1.36 -6.23
N MET A 93 6.67 -1.47 -7.48
CA MET A 93 8.03 -1.22 -7.95
C MET A 93 8.04 -0.28 -9.14
N GLN A 94 9.12 0.48 -9.26
CA GLN A 94 9.45 1.25 -10.46
C GLN A 94 10.70 0.66 -11.13
N ASP A 95 11.01 1.02 -12.37
CA ASP A 95 11.99 0.29 -13.19
C ASP A 95 13.46 0.43 -12.76
N PHE A 96 13.87 1.48 -12.05
CA PHE A 96 15.23 1.63 -11.52
C PHE A 96 15.51 0.73 -10.32
N THR A 97 14.53 0.49 -9.46
CA THR A 97 14.63 -0.42 -8.31
C THR A 97 14.10 -1.82 -8.61
N GLY A 98 13.20 -1.94 -9.59
CA GLY A 98 12.61 -3.20 -10.01
C GLY A 98 13.55 -4.08 -10.82
N VAL A 99 14.40 -3.49 -11.67
CA VAL A 99 15.44 -4.25 -12.37
C VAL A 99 16.40 -4.96 -11.41
N PRO A 100 17.04 -4.29 -10.44
CA PRO A 100 17.92 -4.97 -9.50
C PRO A 100 17.18 -6.04 -8.69
N ALA A 101 15.95 -5.81 -8.25
CA ALA A 101 15.20 -6.84 -7.54
C ALA A 101 14.92 -8.10 -8.38
N VAL A 102 14.61 -7.94 -9.67
CA VAL A 102 14.43 -9.10 -10.58
C VAL A 102 15.76 -9.82 -10.81
N VAL A 103 16.88 -9.08 -10.85
CA VAL A 103 18.23 -9.68 -10.87
C VAL A 103 18.48 -10.47 -9.59
N ASP A 104 18.14 -9.93 -8.42
CA ASP A 104 18.34 -10.60 -7.14
C ASP A 104 17.47 -11.85 -7.00
N LEU A 105 16.21 -11.81 -7.46
CA LEU A 105 15.37 -13.01 -7.57
C LEU A 105 15.98 -14.07 -8.49
N ALA A 106 16.55 -13.68 -9.63
CA ALA A 106 17.23 -14.59 -10.54
C ALA A 106 18.49 -15.19 -9.90
N ALA A 107 19.31 -14.37 -9.25
CA ALA A 107 20.51 -14.81 -8.54
C ALA A 107 20.18 -15.75 -7.37
N MET A 108 19.09 -15.48 -6.63
CA MET A 108 18.59 -16.37 -5.57
C MET A 108 18.13 -17.72 -6.13
N ARG A 109 17.57 -17.77 -7.35
CA ARG A 109 17.26 -19.04 -8.03
C ARG A 109 18.52 -19.84 -8.36
N ASP A 110 19.55 -19.20 -8.87
CA ASP A 110 20.83 -19.86 -9.13
C ASP A 110 21.47 -20.35 -7.80
N GLY A 111 21.41 -19.53 -6.76
CA GLY A 111 21.91 -19.85 -5.43
C GLY A 111 21.22 -21.07 -4.80
N ILE A 112 19.88 -21.12 -4.81
CA ILE A 112 19.15 -22.25 -4.24
C ILE A 112 19.40 -23.56 -5.01
N VAL A 113 19.56 -23.49 -6.34
CA VAL A 113 19.90 -24.65 -7.18
C VAL A 113 21.31 -25.14 -6.88
N ALA A 114 22.28 -24.24 -6.71
CA ALA A 114 23.64 -24.60 -6.31
C ALA A 114 23.70 -25.31 -4.95
N LEU A 115 22.73 -25.03 -4.07
CA LEU A 115 22.55 -25.71 -2.77
C LEU A 115 21.69 -26.99 -2.85
N GLY A 116 21.28 -27.41 -4.05
CA GLY A 116 20.45 -28.61 -4.28
C GLY A 116 18.96 -28.42 -3.99
N GLY A 117 18.49 -27.18 -3.86
CA GLY A 117 17.09 -26.83 -3.67
C GLY A 117 16.34 -26.55 -4.97
N ASP A 118 15.07 -26.17 -4.84
CA ASP A 118 14.17 -25.91 -5.97
C ASP A 118 14.06 -24.41 -6.26
N ALA A 119 14.45 -24.00 -7.46
CA ALA A 119 14.34 -22.60 -7.94
C ALA A 119 12.90 -22.06 -7.89
N GLN A 120 11.89 -22.91 -8.04
CA GLN A 120 10.48 -22.48 -8.02
C GLN A 120 10.04 -21.98 -6.64
N LYS A 121 10.78 -22.30 -5.58
CA LYS A 121 10.54 -21.72 -4.24
C LYS A 121 10.90 -20.24 -4.15
N ILE A 122 11.77 -19.76 -5.05
CA ILE A 122 12.06 -18.33 -5.18
C ILE A 122 11.02 -17.74 -6.12
N ASN A 123 9.93 -17.27 -5.52
CA ASN A 123 8.84 -16.61 -6.20
C ASN A 123 8.18 -15.59 -5.26
N PRO A 124 7.69 -14.45 -5.76
CA PRO A 124 6.85 -13.56 -4.98
C PRO A 124 5.63 -14.28 -4.38
N LEU A 125 5.44 -14.17 -3.07
CA LEU A 125 4.30 -14.71 -2.32
C LEU A 125 3.12 -13.73 -2.30
N ASN A 126 3.39 -12.45 -2.52
CA ASN A 126 2.41 -11.39 -2.63
C ASN A 126 2.40 -10.83 -4.07
N PRO A 127 1.31 -10.19 -4.51
CA PRO A 127 1.27 -9.46 -5.77
C PRO A 127 2.39 -8.41 -5.83
N VAL A 128 3.12 -8.38 -6.93
CA VAL A 128 4.14 -7.39 -7.24
C VAL A 128 3.80 -6.72 -8.56
N ASP A 129 3.63 -5.41 -8.51
CA ASP A 129 3.39 -4.58 -9.69
C ASP A 129 4.62 -3.72 -9.96
N LEU A 130 5.25 -3.91 -11.13
CA LEU A 130 6.35 -3.06 -11.59
C LEU A 130 5.84 -2.13 -12.69
N VAL A 131 5.93 -0.83 -12.47
CA VAL A 131 5.60 0.19 -13.48
C VAL A 131 6.88 0.74 -14.09
N ILE A 132 6.93 0.80 -15.42
CA ILE A 132 8.04 1.40 -16.15
C ILE A 132 7.68 2.85 -16.47
N ASP A 133 8.29 3.79 -15.76
CA ASP A 133 7.99 5.21 -15.87
C ASP A 133 9.19 6.15 -15.65
N HIS A 134 10.30 5.66 -15.07
CA HIS A 134 11.50 6.46 -14.79
C HIS A 134 12.50 6.54 -15.97
N SER A 135 12.17 5.88 -17.09
CA SER A 135 13.06 5.76 -18.25
C SER A 135 12.77 6.75 -19.38
N VAL A 136 11.56 7.31 -19.47
CA VAL A 136 11.21 8.31 -20.49
C VAL A 136 11.96 9.61 -20.21
N MET A 137 12.60 10.15 -21.24
CA MET A 137 13.19 11.49 -21.21
C MET A 137 12.48 12.41 -22.20
N ILE A 138 12.46 13.72 -21.90
CA ILE A 138 11.93 14.73 -22.80
C ILE A 138 13.03 15.12 -23.79
N ASP A 139 13.21 14.34 -24.86
CA ASP A 139 14.14 14.69 -25.93
C ASP A 139 13.52 15.65 -26.95
N GLU A 140 12.20 15.57 -27.16
CA GLU A 140 11.40 16.44 -28.01
C GLU A 140 10.20 16.98 -27.22
N PHE A 141 9.80 18.23 -27.48
CA PHE A 141 8.62 18.85 -26.85
C PHE A 141 7.94 19.86 -27.78
N GLY A 142 6.72 20.27 -27.43
CA GLY A 142 6.01 21.37 -28.09
C GLY A 142 5.49 21.09 -29.51
N ASN A 143 5.45 19.83 -29.96
CA ASN A 143 4.94 19.47 -31.28
C ASN A 143 4.17 18.13 -31.26
N PRO A 144 3.28 17.86 -32.24
CA PRO A 144 2.43 16.67 -32.24
C PRO A 144 3.15 15.32 -32.33
N ARG A 145 4.43 15.29 -32.74
CA ARG A 145 5.23 14.06 -32.84
C ARG A 145 6.08 13.79 -31.61
N ALA A 146 6.15 14.73 -30.66
CA ALA A 146 7.04 14.64 -29.50
C ALA A 146 6.80 13.38 -28.67
N PHE A 147 5.53 13.00 -28.43
CA PHE A 147 5.20 11.80 -27.67
C PHE A 147 5.79 10.53 -28.29
N GLN A 148 5.48 10.27 -29.57
CA GLN A 148 5.97 9.08 -30.26
C GLN A 148 7.50 9.06 -30.31
N MET A 149 8.13 10.20 -30.61
CA MET A 149 9.59 10.28 -30.71
C MET A 149 10.29 10.01 -29.36
N ASN A 150 9.72 10.49 -28.25
CA ASN A 150 10.28 10.24 -26.91
C ASN A 150 10.11 8.76 -26.51
N VAL A 151 8.96 8.15 -26.80
CA VAL A 151 8.72 6.71 -26.55
C VAL A 151 9.64 5.84 -27.41
N ASP A 152 9.80 6.14 -28.69
CA ASP A 152 10.70 5.39 -29.57
C ASP A 152 12.16 5.44 -29.07
N ARG A 153 12.64 6.64 -28.68
CA ARG A 153 13.98 6.81 -28.10
C ARG A 153 14.15 6.08 -26.76
N GLU A 154 13.10 6.05 -25.94
CA GLU A 154 13.12 5.29 -24.69
C GLU A 154 13.33 3.79 -24.96
N TYR A 155 12.59 3.22 -25.92
CA TYR A 155 12.76 1.82 -26.33
C TYR A 155 14.14 1.53 -26.90
N GLU A 156 14.68 2.42 -27.75
CA GLU A 156 16.04 2.28 -28.30
C GLU A 156 17.10 2.21 -27.20
N ARG A 157 16.97 3.04 -26.15
CA ARG A 157 17.93 3.14 -25.05
C ARG A 157 17.82 2.01 -24.03
N ASN A 158 16.62 1.47 -23.81
CA ASN A 158 16.34 0.58 -22.68
C ASN A 158 15.92 -0.85 -23.09
N ILE A 159 16.11 -1.24 -24.35
CA ILE A 159 15.62 -2.52 -24.89
C ILE A 159 16.06 -3.75 -24.07
N GLU A 160 17.30 -3.74 -23.55
CA GLU A 160 17.82 -4.84 -22.73
C GLU A 160 17.07 -4.94 -21.40
N ARG A 161 16.90 -3.81 -20.69
CA ARG A 161 16.15 -3.73 -19.43
C ARG A 161 14.71 -4.21 -19.62
N TYR A 162 14.03 -3.78 -20.69
CA TYR A 162 12.65 -4.19 -20.94
C TYR A 162 12.53 -5.65 -21.33
N THR A 163 13.50 -6.18 -22.09
CA THR A 163 13.56 -7.61 -22.41
C THR A 163 13.73 -8.43 -21.13
N PHE A 164 14.58 -7.98 -20.21
CA PHE A 164 14.79 -8.63 -18.91
C PHE A 164 13.55 -8.58 -18.01
N LEU A 165 12.89 -7.43 -17.88
CA LEU A 165 11.65 -7.31 -17.10
C LEU A 165 10.51 -8.14 -17.69
N LYS A 166 10.42 -8.21 -19.03
CA LYS A 166 9.43 -9.06 -19.73
C LYS A 166 9.72 -10.55 -19.54
N TRP A 167 10.98 -10.94 -19.41
CA TRP A 167 11.35 -12.28 -18.97
C TRP A 167 10.89 -12.51 -17.52
N GLY A 168 11.16 -11.57 -16.61
CA GLY A 168 10.74 -11.64 -15.21
C GLY A 168 9.23 -11.86 -15.05
N GLN A 169 8.41 -11.12 -15.80
CA GLN A 169 6.95 -11.32 -15.84
C GLN A 169 6.50 -12.72 -16.22
N LYS A 170 7.28 -13.43 -17.05
CA LYS A 170 6.97 -14.81 -17.44
C LYS A 170 7.57 -15.83 -16.47
N ALA A 171 8.67 -15.48 -15.82
CA ALA A 171 9.45 -16.38 -14.99
C ALA A 171 8.94 -16.45 -13.54
N PHE A 172 8.23 -15.42 -13.07
CA PHE A 172 7.70 -15.33 -11.71
C PHE A 172 6.17 -15.23 -11.72
N ASN A 173 5.53 -16.03 -10.86
CA ASN A 173 4.11 -15.86 -10.57
C ASN A 173 3.90 -14.59 -9.72
N ASN A 174 2.70 -14.02 -9.80
CA ASN A 174 2.30 -12.82 -9.05
C ASN A 174 3.11 -11.57 -9.39
N PHE A 175 3.86 -11.58 -10.50
CA PHE A 175 4.64 -10.45 -10.97
C PHE A 175 4.04 -9.88 -12.25
N ARG A 176 3.63 -8.62 -12.22
CA ARG A 176 3.04 -7.90 -13.36
C ARG A 176 3.91 -6.70 -13.72
N VAL A 177 4.16 -6.51 -15.02
CA VAL A 177 4.87 -5.34 -15.53
C VAL A 177 3.90 -4.47 -16.32
N VAL A 178 3.78 -3.21 -15.91
CA VAL A 178 3.08 -2.17 -16.68
C VAL A 178 4.08 -1.54 -17.65
N PRO A 179 3.81 -1.58 -18.97
CA PRO A 179 4.76 -1.13 -19.98
C PRO A 179 4.95 0.40 -19.99
N PRO A 180 6.05 0.89 -20.58
CA PRO A 180 6.29 2.33 -20.71
C PRO A 180 5.19 3.05 -21.51
N GLY A 181 5.04 4.35 -21.26
CA GLY A 181 4.04 5.19 -21.92
C GLY A 181 2.59 5.00 -21.44
N THR A 182 2.36 4.17 -20.41
CA THR A 182 1.02 3.93 -19.84
C THR A 182 0.65 4.94 -18.75
N GLY A 183 1.63 5.60 -18.14
CA GLY A 183 1.45 6.55 -17.05
C GLY A 183 2.59 6.46 -16.04
N ILE A 184 2.47 7.22 -14.95
CA ILE A 184 3.43 7.20 -13.83
C ILE A 184 2.98 6.23 -12.73
N CYS A 185 3.94 5.65 -12.02
CA CYS A 185 3.78 4.57 -11.05
C CYS A 185 2.63 4.81 -10.06
N HIS A 186 2.62 5.97 -9.40
CA HIS A 186 1.63 6.28 -8.37
C HIS A 186 0.23 6.58 -8.95
N GLN A 187 0.16 7.19 -10.14
CA GLN A 187 -1.12 7.46 -10.78
C GLN A 187 -1.75 6.17 -11.31
N VAL A 188 -0.97 5.30 -11.97
CA VAL A 188 -1.42 3.95 -12.34
C VAL A 188 -1.83 3.16 -11.11
N ASN A 189 -1.09 3.29 -10.00
CA ASN A 189 -1.47 2.66 -8.74
C ASN A 189 -2.83 3.14 -8.24
N LEU A 190 -3.07 4.45 -8.21
CA LEU A 190 -4.32 5.04 -7.73
C LEU A 190 -5.51 4.71 -8.64
N GLU A 191 -5.33 4.85 -9.96
CA GLU A 191 -6.41 4.75 -10.95
C GLU A 191 -6.72 3.31 -11.38
N TYR A 192 -5.80 2.36 -11.21
CA TYR A 192 -5.98 1.01 -11.74
C TYR A 192 -5.61 -0.12 -10.76
N LEU A 193 -4.41 -0.09 -10.16
CA LEU A 193 -3.91 -1.24 -9.39
C LEU A 193 -4.60 -1.38 -8.03
N SER A 194 -4.85 -0.25 -7.36
CA SER A 194 -5.40 -0.19 -6.02
C SER A 194 -6.87 -0.57 -5.98
N GLN A 195 -7.25 -1.30 -4.94
CA GLN A 195 -8.62 -1.82 -4.77
C GLN A 195 -9.32 -1.34 -3.51
N THR A 196 -8.62 -0.65 -2.59
CA THR A 196 -9.10 -0.27 -1.25
C THR A 196 -9.39 -1.48 -0.34
N VAL A 197 -10.10 -2.48 -0.83
CA VAL A 197 -10.29 -3.79 -0.20
C VAL A 197 -10.00 -4.88 -1.23
N TRP A 198 -9.11 -5.82 -0.88
CA TRP A 198 -8.86 -7.02 -1.66
C TRP A 198 -9.75 -8.16 -1.21
N THR A 199 -10.04 -9.07 -2.16
CA THR A 199 -10.54 -10.40 -1.86
C THR A 199 -9.62 -11.44 -2.48
N ASP A 200 -9.28 -12.47 -1.71
CA ASP A 200 -8.51 -13.62 -2.18
C ASP A 200 -9.01 -14.90 -1.49
N LYS A 201 -8.70 -16.07 -2.06
CA LYS A 201 -9.01 -17.35 -1.41
C LYS A 201 -7.97 -17.68 -0.37
N ASP A 202 -8.37 -18.14 0.81
CA ASP A 202 -7.43 -18.62 1.82
C ASP A 202 -6.93 -20.04 1.55
N GLN A 203 -6.04 -20.55 2.40
CA GLN A 203 -5.52 -21.91 2.32
C GLN A 203 -6.60 -23.01 2.44
N ASN A 204 -7.81 -22.68 2.87
CA ASN A 204 -8.96 -23.58 2.97
C ASN A 204 -9.95 -23.41 1.79
N GLY A 205 -9.67 -22.47 0.88
CA GLY A 205 -10.49 -22.19 -0.30
C GLY A 205 -11.64 -21.21 -0.05
N GLU A 206 -11.73 -20.60 1.14
CA GLU A 206 -12.74 -19.60 1.48
C GLU A 206 -12.31 -18.21 1.01
N GLU A 207 -13.23 -17.39 0.50
CA GLU A 207 -12.92 -16.01 0.11
C GLU A 207 -12.77 -15.14 1.35
N VAL A 208 -11.69 -14.36 1.42
CA VAL A 208 -11.35 -13.47 2.54
C VAL A 208 -11.16 -12.05 2.02
N ALA A 209 -11.85 -11.09 2.64
CA ALA A 209 -11.69 -9.67 2.41
C ALA A 209 -10.71 -9.05 3.42
N TYR A 210 -9.85 -8.16 2.94
CA TYR A 210 -8.91 -7.42 3.79
C TYR A 210 -8.54 -6.06 3.16
N PRO A 211 -8.15 -5.06 3.97
CA PRO A 211 -7.72 -3.76 3.46
C PRO A 211 -6.56 -3.88 2.46
N ASP A 212 -6.61 -3.07 1.41
CA ASP A 212 -5.47 -2.91 0.51
C ASP A 212 -4.35 -2.15 1.23
N THR A 213 -3.18 -2.76 1.23
CA THR A 213 -1.98 -2.17 1.79
C THR A 213 -0.75 -2.55 0.99
N LEU A 214 0.25 -1.68 0.99
CA LEU A 214 1.44 -1.91 0.19
C LEU A 214 2.68 -1.24 0.76
N VAL A 215 3.82 -1.76 0.37
CA VAL A 215 5.05 -0.98 0.36
C VAL A 215 5.54 -0.84 -1.08
N GLY A 216 6.28 0.23 -1.35
CA GLY A 216 6.85 0.42 -2.66
C GLY A 216 8.30 0.84 -2.62
N THR A 217 9.02 0.56 -3.69
CA THR A 217 10.43 0.96 -3.84
C THR A 217 10.60 2.41 -4.32
N ASP A 218 9.62 3.25 -3.97
CA ASP A 218 9.55 4.67 -4.27
C ASP A 218 8.91 5.40 -3.07
N SER A 219 9.50 6.54 -2.67
CA SER A 219 9.06 7.32 -1.50
C SER A 219 7.61 7.80 -1.60
N HIS A 220 7.16 8.12 -2.82
CA HIS A 220 5.85 8.70 -3.11
C HIS A 220 4.77 7.64 -3.31
N THR A 221 5.07 6.36 -3.03
CA THR A 221 4.06 5.30 -2.83
C THR A 221 2.95 5.73 -1.87
N THR A 222 3.25 6.68 -0.98
CA THR A 222 2.34 7.34 -0.07
C THR A 222 1.14 8.04 -0.74
N MET A 223 1.19 8.38 -2.03
CA MET A 223 0.07 9.00 -2.78
C MET A 223 -1.25 8.23 -2.64
N VAL A 224 -1.18 6.90 -2.61
CA VAL A 224 -2.37 6.04 -2.60
C VAL A 224 -3.14 6.06 -1.28
N ASN A 225 -2.54 6.58 -0.21
CA ASN A 225 -3.25 6.77 1.06
C ASN A 225 -4.40 7.78 0.95
N GLY A 226 -4.42 8.61 -0.10
CA GLY A 226 -5.58 9.46 -0.44
C GLY A 226 -6.84 8.68 -0.84
N ALA A 227 -6.70 7.40 -1.20
CA ALA A 227 -7.78 6.46 -1.50
C ALA A 227 -7.92 5.35 -0.43
N ALA A 228 -7.55 5.68 0.81
CA ALA A 228 -7.65 4.80 1.97
C ALA A 228 -6.88 3.48 1.85
N VAL A 229 -5.83 3.45 1.04
CA VAL A 229 -4.89 2.34 0.92
C VAL A 229 -3.65 2.65 1.72
N LEU A 230 -3.38 1.89 2.79
CA LEU A 230 -2.24 2.16 3.65
C LEU A 230 -0.94 1.73 2.95
N GLY A 231 -0.08 2.70 2.60
CA GLY A 231 1.21 2.35 2.02
C GLY A 231 2.27 3.44 2.05
N TRP A 232 3.53 3.02 1.92
CA TRP A 232 4.67 3.93 2.02
C TRP A 232 5.90 3.39 1.27
N GLY A 233 6.88 4.26 1.07
CA GLY A 233 8.14 3.91 0.44
C GLY A 233 9.09 3.17 1.38
N VAL A 234 9.78 2.15 0.86
CA VAL A 234 10.82 1.37 1.53
C VAL A 234 12.01 1.18 0.59
N GLY A 235 13.13 0.68 1.12
CA GLY A 235 14.28 0.30 0.29
C GLY A 235 14.02 -0.95 -0.55
N GLY A 236 14.87 -1.19 -1.55
CA GLY A 236 14.77 -2.37 -2.43
C GLY A 236 14.81 -3.69 -1.64
N ILE A 237 15.71 -3.77 -0.65
CA ILE A 237 15.89 -4.98 0.18
C ILE A 237 14.64 -5.27 1.00
N GLU A 238 14.02 -4.26 1.63
CA GLU A 238 12.78 -4.44 2.39
C GLU A 238 11.63 -4.86 1.47
N ALA A 239 11.54 -4.30 0.26
CA ALA A 239 10.54 -4.70 -0.72
C ALA A 239 10.75 -6.15 -1.22
N GLU A 240 12.00 -6.57 -1.42
CA GLU A 240 12.39 -7.95 -1.76
C GLU A 240 12.07 -8.95 -0.66
N ALA A 241 12.36 -8.58 0.60
CA ALA A 241 11.97 -9.37 1.74
C ALA A 241 10.44 -9.51 1.82
N ALA A 242 9.71 -8.40 1.66
CA ALA A 242 8.24 -8.38 1.68
C ALA A 242 7.62 -9.21 0.56
N MET A 243 8.14 -9.13 -0.67
CA MET A 243 7.63 -9.97 -1.78
C MET A 243 7.88 -11.46 -1.53
N LEU A 244 8.93 -11.83 -0.80
CA LEU A 244 9.21 -13.22 -0.38
C LEU A 244 8.47 -13.62 0.91
N GLY A 245 7.52 -12.80 1.38
CA GLY A 245 6.65 -13.06 2.52
C GLY A 245 7.30 -12.80 3.90
N GLN A 246 8.47 -12.19 3.95
CA GLN A 246 9.01 -11.71 5.22
C GLN A 246 8.19 -10.52 5.71
N PRO A 247 7.70 -10.54 6.96
CA PRO A 247 7.04 -9.37 7.53
C PRO A 247 8.04 -8.23 7.72
N ILE A 248 7.54 -7.01 7.57
CA ILE A 248 8.27 -5.78 7.84
C ILE A 248 8.18 -5.48 9.33
N SER A 249 9.34 -5.39 9.98
CA SER A 249 9.42 -5.00 11.38
C SER A 249 9.18 -3.50 11.52
N MET A 250 8.24 -3.10 12.36
CA MET A 250 7.99 -1.70 12.65
C MET A 250 7.48 -1.50 14.08
N LEU A 251 7.70 -0.32 14.65
CA LEU A 251 7.01 0.07 15.88
C LEU A 251 5.55 0.42 15.57
N ILE A 252 4.64 0.20 16.52
CA ILE A 252 3.28 0.77 16.43
C ILE A 252 3.43 2.30 16.36
N PRO A 253 3.09 2.94 15.22
CA PRO A 253 3.47 4.32 14.98
C PRO A 253 2.62 5.27 15.84
N GLU A 254 3.21 6.39 16.23
CA GLU A 254 2.41 7.53 16.68
C GLU A 254 1.58 8.05 15.51
N VAL A 255 0.35 8.49 15.78
CA VAL A 255 -0.53 9.07 14.76
C VAL A 255 -0.84 10.51 15.11
N VAL A 256 -0.54 11.42 14.19
CA VAL A 256 -0.88 12.84 14.28
C VAL A 256 -2.15 13.09 13.51
N GLY A 257 -3.24 13.44 14.21
CA GLY A 257 -4.47 13.87 13.57
C GLY A 257 -4.32 15.26 12.96
N PHE A 258 -4.62 15.41 11.68
CA PHE A 258 -4.67 16.69 10.97
C PHE A 258 -6.13 17.04 10.65
N GLU A 259 -6.68 18.01 11.37
CA GLU A 259 -8.06 18.44 11.15
C GLU A 259 -8.15 19.45 10.00
N LEU A 260 -8.88 19.10 8.95
CA LEU A 260 -9.26 20.01 7.88
C LEU A 260 -10.66 20.55 8.15
N THR A 261 -10.79 21.88 8.09
CA THR A 261 -12.06 22.59 8.34
C THR A 261 -12.32 23.62 7.24
N GLY A 262 -13.58 24.00 7.07
CA GLY A 262 -13.98 25.04 6.12
C GLY A 262 -13.94 24.57 4.67
N LYS A 263 -13.73 25.52 3.76
CA LYS A 263 -13.69 25.32 2.31
C LYS A 263 -12.55 26.13 1.71
N MET A 264 -12.02 25.65 0.59
CA MET A 264 -11.03 26.38 -0.21
C MET A 264 -11.60 27.72 -0.66
N MET A 265 -10.78 28.77 -0.60
CA MET A 265 -11.14 30.10 -1.08
C MET A 265 -11.14 30.11 -2.61
N GLU A 266 -12.06 30.86 -3.22
CA GLU A 266 -12.06 31.02 -4.68
C GLU A 266 -10.70 31.53 -5.18
N GLY A 267 -10.20 30.92 -6.26
CA GLY A 267 -8.87 31.21 -6.83
C GLY A 267 -7.71 30.43 -6.20
N THR A 268 -7.93 29.67 -5.13
CA THR A 268 -6.93 28.72 -4.61
C THR A 268 -7.00 27.37 -5.31
N THR A 269 -5.86 26.70 -5.41
CA THR A 269 -5.69 25.40 -6.07
C THR A 269 -5.33 24.30 -5.07
N GLY A 270 -5.46 23.02 -5.48
CA GLY A 270 -4.99 21.89 -4.68
C GLY A 270 -3.51 22.01 -4.31
N THR A 271 -2.68 22.56 -5.20
CA THR A 271 -1.26 22.82 -4.92
C THR A 271 -1.06 23.81 -3.77
N ASP A 272 -1.84 24.89 -3.71
CA ASP A 272 -1.75 25.87 -2.62
C ASP A 272 -2.07 25.22 -1.26
N LEU A 273 -3.11 24.38 -1.23
CA LEU A 273 -3.48 23.60 -0.04
C LEU A 273 -2.35 22.67 0.38
N VAL A 274 -1.82 21.88 -0.57
CA VAL A 274 -0.79 20.88 -0.27
C VAL A 274 0.47 21.55 0.27
N LEU A 275 0.94 22.63 -0.35
CA LEU A 275 2.12 23.36 0.12
C LEU A 275 1.89 23.93 1.53
N LYS A 276 0.67 24.39 1.84
CA LYS A 276 0.34 24.86 3.18
C LYS A 276 0.34 23.72 4.21
N VAL A 277 -0.22 22.57 3.86
CA VAL A 277 -0.22 21.37 4.73
C VAL A 277 1.22 20.91 4.98
N VAL A 278 2.07 20.87 3.95
CA VAL A 278 3.49 20.51 4.05
C VAL A 278 4.22 21.45 4.99
N GLU A 279 4.03 22.78 4.84
CA GLU A 279 4.62 23.79 5.72
C GLU A 279 4.25 23.53 7.19
N MET A 280 2.96 23.35 7.47
CA MET A 280 2.46 23.11 8.83
C MET A 280 2.97 21.81 9.43
N LEU A 281 3.01 20.72 8.66
CA LEU A 281 3.49 19.41 9.13
C LEU A 281 5.00 19.38 9.34
N ARG A 282 5.76 20.10 8.51
CA ARG A 282 7.20 20.31 8.73
C ARG A 282 7.48 21.04 10.03
N GLU A 283 6.75 22.13 10.29
CA GLU A 283 6.88 22.89 11.54
C GLU A 283 6.49 22.04 12.76
N LYS A 284 5.46 21.19 12.62
CA LYS A 284 5.01 20.28 13.68
C LYS A 284 6.02 19.18 14.01
N GLY A 285 6.81 18.72 13.04
CA GLY A 285 7.79 17.64 13.19
C GLY A 285 7.15 16.26 13.29
N VAL A 286 6.80 15.68 12.14
CA VAL A 286 6.10 14.38 12.04
C VAL A 286 6.97 13.22 11.54
N VAL A 287 8.29 13.35 11.69
CA VAL A 287 9.26 12.33 11.21
C VAL A 287 8.98 10.96 11.82
N GLY A 288 8.80 9.95 10.96
CA GLY A 288 8.56 8.56 11.37
C GLY A 288 7.18 8.30 12.00
N LYS A 289 6.25 9.26 11.91
CA LYS A 289 4.88 9.15 12.40
C LYS A 289 3.90 8.96 11.26
N PHE A 290 2.72 8.46 11.57
CA PHE A 290 1.58 8.52 10.66
C PHE A 290 0.89 9.87 10.82
N VAL A 291 0.39 10.41 9.72
CA VAL A 291 -0.56 11.53 9.73
C VAL A 291 -1.91 10.99 9.27
N GLU A 292 -2.97 11.25 10.02
CA GLU A 292 -4.34 10.89 9.62
C GLU A 292 -5.17 12.17 9.46
N PHE A 293 -5.76 12.35 8.28
CA PHE A 293 -6.58 13.51 7.96
C PHE A 293 -8.03 13.26 8.35
N TYR A 294 -8.65 14.26 8.98
CA TYR A 294 -10.04 14.18 9.43
C TYR A 294 -10.71 15.57 9.45
N GLY A 295 -12.00 15.63 9.75
CA GLY A 295 -12.74 16.88 9.91
C GLY A 295 -13.63 17.23 8.71
N ALA A 296 -14.50 18.23 8.90
CA ALA A 296 -15.54 18.59 7.93
C ALA A 296 -15.01 19.12 6.58
N GLY A 297 -13.73 19.49 6.51
CA GLY A 297 -13.10 19.91 5.25
C GLY A 297 -12.96 18.78 4.24
N LEU A 298 -12.95 17.50 4.68
CA LEU A 298 -12.83 16.35 3.78
C LEU A 298 -14.03 16.22 2.84
N ASP A 299 -15.23 16.60 3.28
CA ASP A 299 -16.49 16.57 2.51
C ASP A 299 -16.44 17.45 1.24
N HIS A 300 -15.45 18.32 1.14
CA HIS A 300 -15.27 19.27 0.05
C HIS A 300 -13.98 19.05 -0.74
N LEU A 301 -13.19 18.06 -0.34
CA LEU A 301 -11.87 17.81 -0.91
C LEU A 301 -11.94 16.63 -1.89
N PRO A 302 -11.78 16.85 -3.20
CA PRO A 302 -11.80 15.77 -4.18
C PRO A 302 -10.63 14.81 -3.97
N LEU A 303 -10.79 13.56 -4.39
CA LEU A 303 -9.77 12.54 -4.13
C LEU A 303 -8.40 12.86 -4.74
N ALA A 304 -8.34 13.56 -5.88
CA ALA A 304 -7.09 14.00 -6.48
C ALA A 304 -6.28 14.92 -5.54
N ASP A 305 -6.95 15.82 -4.81
CA ASP A 305 -6.28 16.71 -3.86
C ASP A 305 -5.81 15.94 -2.62
N ARG A 306 -6.61 14.98 -2.13
CA ARG A 306 -6.20 14.05 -1.05
C ARG A 306 -4.94 13.26 -1.42
N ALA A 307 -4.93 12.71 -2.63
CA ALA A 307 -3.79 11.98 -3.17
C ALA A 307 -2.56 12.90 -3.30
N THR A 308 -2.75 14.16 -3.71
CA THR A 308 -1.66 15.15 -3.79
C THR A 308 -1.09 15.48 -2.40
N ILE A 309 -1.94 15.62 -1.38
CA ILE A 309 -1.48 15.82 0.01
C ILE A 309 -0.71 14.58 0.50
N ALA A 310 -1.29 13.39 0.32
CA ALA A 310 -0.70 12.12 0.75
C ALA A 310 0.64 11.83 0.05
N ASN A 311 0.74 12.18 -1.24
CA ASN A 311 1.95 12.07 -2.05
C ASN A 311 3.13 12.82 -1.41
N MET A 312 2.88 13.98 -0.78
CA MET A 312 3.92 14.80 -0.20
C MET A 312 4.38 14.36 1.21
N ALA A 313 3.98 13.16 1.67
CA ALA A 313 4.40 12.62 2.95
C ALA A 313 5.92 12.57 3.17
N PRO A 314 6.73 12.15 2.18
CA PRO A 314 8.18 12.22 2.28
C PRO A 314 8.67 13.67 2.50
N GLU A 315 8.05 14.65 1.85
CA GLU A 315 8.43 16.05 1.98
C GLU A 315 8.14 16.61 3.37
N TYR A 316 7.06 16.23 4.04
CA TYR A 316 6.82 16.62 5.45
C TYR A 316 7.35 15.63 6.49
N GLY A 317 8.00 14.55 6.05
CA GLY A 317 8.74 13.59 6.87
C GLY A 317 7.90 12.46 7.48
N ALA A 318 6.59 12.43 7.25
CA ALA A 318 5.75 11.36 7.77
C ALA A 318 6.00 10.05 7.02
N THR A 319 5.73 8.93 7.68
CA THR A 319 5.71 7.62 7.00
C THR A 319 4.56 7.55 6.00
N CYS A 320 3.39 8.10 6.33
CA CYS A 320 2.25 8.21 5.43
C CYS A 320 1.31 9.36 5.82
N GLY A 321 0.48 9.81 4.86
CA GLY A 321 -0.66 10.71 5.08
C GLY A 321 -1.97 10.03 4.72
N PHE A 322 -2.70 9.51 5.70
CA PHE A 322 -3.85 8.64 5.53
C PHE A 322 -5.18 9.38 5.51
N PHE A 323 -6.00 9.08 4.50
CA PHE A 323 -7.39 9.52 4.39
C PHE A 323 -8.30 8.29 4.55
N PRO A 324 -9.17 8.25 5.58
CA PRO A 324 -10.11 7.14 5.75
C PRO A 324 -11.12 7.01 4.59
N ILE A 325 -11.70 5.82 4.44
CA ILE A 325 -12.77 5.57 3.47
C ILE A 325 -13.99 6.46 3.79
N ASP A 326 -14.50 7.13 2.77
CA ASP A 326 -15.72 7.94 2.82
C ASP A 326 -16.46 7.94 1.46
N ASP A 327 -17.53 8.72 1.36
CA ASP A 327 -18.35 8.81 0.13
C ASP A 327 -17.56 9.27 -1.09
N GLU A 328 -16.57 10.16 -0.91
CA GLU A 328 -15.69 10.60 -2.00
C GLU A 328 -14.80 9.46 -2.50
N THR A 329 -14.32 8.60 -1.60
CA THR A 329 -13.55 7.40 -1.93
C THR A 329 -14.40 6.46 -2.79
N LEU A 330 -15.63 6.16 -2.37
CA LEU A 330 -16.57 5.30 -3.12
C LEU A 330 -16.93 5.91 -4.49
N ARG A 331 -17.15 7.23 -4.53
CA ARG A 331 -17.39 7.98 -5.77
C ARG A 331 -16.21 7.86 -6.73
N TYR A 332 -14.99 8.00 -6.22
CA TYR A 332 -13.78 7.87 -7.04
C TYR A 332 -13.62 6.46 -7.61
N LEU A 333 -13.79 5.42 -6.78
CA LEU A 333 -13.72 4.01 -7.22
C LEU A 333 -14.73 3.74 -8.34
N THR A 334 -15.97 4.24 -8.18
CA THR A 334 -17.02 4.14 -9.21
C THR A 334 -16.61 4.85 -10.51
N ASN A 335 -16.15 6.10 -10.43
CA ASN A 335 -15.81 6.93 -11.59
C ASN A 335 -14.61 6.41 -12.39
N THR A 336 -13.72 5.69 -11.72
CA THR A 336 -12.53 5.09 -12.32
C THR A 336 -12.78 3.65 -12.82
N GLY A 337 -14.04 3.21 -12.82
CA GLY A 337 -14.44 1.96 -13.46
C GLY A 337 -14.15 0.71 -12.65
N ARG A 338 -14.04 0.81 -11.31
CA ARG A 338 -14.02 -0.38 -10.45
C ARG A 338 -15.36 -1.11 -10.55
N ASP A 339 -15.30 -2.44 -10.43
CA ASP A 339 -16.50 -3.27 -10.51
C ASP A 339 -17.52 -2.86 -9.44
N LYS A 340 -18.78 -2.71 -9.84
CA LYS A 340 -19.85 -2.30 -8.95
C LYS A 340 -20.10 -3.31 -7.84
N ASP A 341 -19.90 -4.60 -8.08
CA ASP A 341 -20.11 -5.61 -7.05
C ASP A 341 -19.00 -5.56 -5.98
N ARG A 342 -17.85 -4.93 -6.30
CA ARG A 342 -16.75 -4.66 -5.35
C ARG A 342 -16.97 -3.39 -4.53
N VAL A 343 -17.56 -2.35 -5.11
CA VAL A 343 -17.76 -1.02 -4.47
C VAL A 343 -19.00 -1.02 -3.59
#